data_AF-A0A0L6TYK2-F1
#
_entry.id   AF-A0A0L6TYK2-F1
#
_cell.length_a   1.000
_cell.length_b   1.000
_cell.length_c   1.000
_cell.angle_alpha   90.00
_cell.angle_beta   90.00
_cell.angle_gamma   90.00
#
_symmetry.space_group_name_H-M   'P 1'
#
loop_
_entity.id
_entity.type
_entity.pdbx_description
1 polymer ?
#
loop_
_entity_poly.entity_id
_entity_poly.type
_entity_poly.pdbx_seq_one_letter_code
_entity_poly.pdbx_strand_id
1 'polypeptide(L)'
;MESKPQITIYLDDGVREPRISVSFKLEGNEFSKEYIWEKLRLEPSRFRTKVDWPVDSPDLHDKYKPGTTWELETGYEDCMSVSHQLEKIIERLIGKEATINQLCKE
;
A
#
# COMPACT_ATOMS: atom_id res chain seq x y z
N MET A 1 -13.68 3.34 -8.08
CA MET A 1 -12.48 2.49 -7.96
C MET A 1 -12.74 1.42 -6.93
N GLU A 2 -13.04 0.18 -7.30
CA GLU A 2 -13.21 -0.89 -6.30
C GLU A 2 -11.84 -1.25 -5.71
N SER A 3 -11.37 -0.44 -4.76
CA SER A 3 -10.08 -0.64 -4.11
C SER A 3 -10.19 -1.31 -2.75
N LYS A 4 -9.18 -2.10 -2.40
CA LYS A 4 -9.07 -2.77 -1.11
C LYS A 4 -7.89 -2.18 -0.33
N PRO A 5 -8.11 -1.58 0.85
CA PRO A 5 -7.03 -1.12 1.70
C PRO A 5 -6.39 -2.32 2.40
N GLN A 6 -5.07 -2.34 2.45
CA GLN A 6 -4.29 -3.42 3.07
C GLN A 6 -3.16 -2.81 3.90
N ILE A 7 -2.89 -3.41 5.06
CA ILE A 7 -1.68 -3.14 5.84
C ILE A 7 -0.81 -4.39 5.78
N THR A 8 0.46 -4.21 5.41
CA THR A 8 1.44 -5.28 5.35
C THR A 8 2.59 -4.95 6.29
N ILE A 9 3.02 -5.94 7.08
CA ILE A 9 4.19 -5.84 7.93
C ILE A 9 5.28 -6.72 7.31
N TYR A 10 6.43 -6.12 7.03
CA TYR A 10 7.61 -6.81 6.55
C TYR A 10 8.60 -6.95 7.69
N LEU A 11 9.11 -8.18 7.86
CA LEU A 11 10.11 -8.52 8.85
C LEU A 11 11.35 -9.01 8.11
N ASP A 12 12.48 -8.40 8.41
CA ASP A 12 13.81 -8.84 7.99
C ASP A 12 14.55 -9.30 9.26
N ASP A 13 14.87 -10.60 9.31
CA ASP A 13 15.61 -11.22 10.42
C ASP A 13 17.07 -10.75 10.37
N GLY A 14 17.28 -9.51 10.83
CA GLY A 14 18.59 -8.90 10.97
C GLY A 14 19.49 -9.69 11.90
N VAL A 15 20.81 -9.50 11.76
CA VAL A 15 21.84 -10.24 12.51
C VAL A 15 21.85 -9.91 14.02
N ARG A 16 21.16 -8.84 14.46
CA ARG A 16 21.12 -8.40 15.87
C ARG A 16 19.71 -8.07 16.37
N GLU A 17 18.95 -7.26 15.63
CA GLU A 17 17.57 -6.90 15.93
C GLU A 17 16.72 -7.08 14.66
N PRO A 18 15.43 -7.46 14.79
CA PRO A 18 14.55 -7.55 13.64
C PRO A 18 14.38 -6.15 13.03
N ARG A 19 14.42 -6.11 11.70
CA ARG A 19 14.16 -4.90 10.94
C ARG A 19 12.74 -4.95 10.44
N ILE A 20 11.97 -3.91 10.75
CA ILE A 20 10.54 -3.87 10.48
C ILE A 20 10.26 -2.72 9.52
N SER A 21 9.47 -3.01 8.48
CA SER A 21 8.83 -2.02 7.61
C SER A 21 7.33 -2.27 7.62
N VAL A 22 6.53 -1.23 7.59
CA VAL A 22 5.07 -1.34 7.46
C VAL A 22 4.65 -0.57 6.23
N SER A 23 3.74 -1.17 5.45
CA SER A 23 3.09 -0.48 4.36
C SER A 23 1.58 -0.46 4.46
N PHE A 24 1.01 0.65 3.99
CA PHE A 24 -0.41 0.77 3.66
C PHE A 24 -0.56 0.83 2.15
N LYS A 25 -1.41 -0.04 1.60
CA LYS A 25 -1.62 -0.19 0.16
C LYS A 25 -3.09 -0.02 -0.19
N LEU A 26 -3.34 0.74 -1.26
CA LEU A 26 -4.59 0.71 -2.00
C LEU A 26 -4.37 -0.08 -3.28
N GLU A 27 -5.14 -1.15 -3.45
CA GLU A 27 -5.13 -1.98 -4.66
C GLU A 27 -6.51 -1.97 -5.30
N GLY A 28 -6.57 -1.70 -6.59
CA GLY A 28 -7.81 -1.65 -7.36
C GLY A 28 -7.58 -1.96 -8.82
N ASN A 29 -8.66 -2.08 -9.60
CA ASN A 29 -8.56 -2.47 -11.00
C ASN A 29 -7.67 -1.51 -11.79
N GLU A 30 -8.05 -0.23 -11.90
CA GLU A 30 -7.26 0.77 -12.61
C GLU A 30 -7.54 2.17 -12.04
N PHE A 31 -6.48 2.94 -11.83
CA PHE A 31 -6.53 4.34 -11.38
C PHE A 31 -5.17 5.01 -11.60
N SER A 32 -5.12 6.34 -11.59
CA SER A 32 -3.86 7.09 -11.71
C SER A 32 -3.29 7.49 -10.36
N LYS A 33 -1.98 7.71 -10.32
CA LYS A 33 -1.29 8.25 -9.15
C LYS A 33 -1.84 9.64 -8.78
N GLU A 34 -2.11 10.45 -9.78
CA GLU A 34 -2.60 11.83 -9.66
C GLU A 34 -3.99 11.84 -9.02
N TYR A 35 -4.87 10.91 -9.40
CA TYR A 35 -6.20 10.79 -8.81
C TYR A 35 -6.15 10.52 -7.30
N ILE A 36 -5.26 9.62 -6.84
CA ILE A 36 -5.08 9.36 -5.41
C ILE A 36 -4.47 10.58 -4.70
N TRP A 37 -3.48 11.23 -5.32
CA TRP A 37 -2.88 12.45 -4.78
C TRP A 37 -3.89 13.59 -4.63
N GLU A 38 -4.78 13.80 -5.59
CA GLU A 38 -5.81 14.85 -5.52
C GLU A 38 -6.77 14.63 -4.33
N LYS A 39 -7.09 13.37 -4.04
CA LYS A 39 -8.01 12.96 -2.98
C LYS A 39 -7.36 12.95 -1.60
N LEU A 40 -6.18 12.36 -1.47
CA LEU A 40 -5.52 12.13 -0.18
C LEU A 40 -4.45 13.18 0.13
N ARG A 41 -3.95 13.91 -0.86
CA ARG A 41 -2.79 14.83 -0.74
C ARG A 41 -1.57 14.14 -0.13
N LEU A 42 -1.34 12.89 -0.52
CA LEU A 42 -0.22 12.07 -0.10
C LEU A 42 0.56 11.61 -1.33
N GLU A 43 1.88 11.65 -1.22
CA GLU A 43 2.78 11.08 -2.21
C GLU A 43 3.05 9.61 -1.86
N PRO A 44 2.89 8.66 -2.81
CA PRO A 44 3.21 7.27 -2.55
C PRO A 44 4.70 7.04 -2.41
N SER A 45 5.07 6.10 -1.55
CA SER A 45 6.41 5.48 -1.58
C SER A 45 6.57 4.63 -2.83
N ARG A 46 5.48 3.99 -3.29
CA ARG A 46 5.47 3.17 -4.51
C ARG A 46 4.14 3.25 -5.24
N PHE A 47 4.22 3.30 -6.56
CA PHE A 47 3.07 3.16 -7.46
C PHE A 47 3.42 2.13 -8.54
N ARG A 48 2.52 1.17 -8.80
CA ARG A 48 2.67 0.19 -9.89
C ARG A 48 1.34 0.02 -10.58
N THR A 49 1.37 0.03 -11.89
CA THR A 49 0.24 -0.27 -12.77
C THR A 49 0.25 -1.74 -13.18
N LYS A 50 -0.80 -2.20 -13.85
CA LYS A 50 -0.90 -3.58 -14.35
C LYS A 50 0.27 -3.98 -15.26
N VAL A 51 0.73 -3.06 -16.10
CA VAL A 51 1.80 -3.33 -17.08
C VAL A 51 3.18 -3.51 -16.45
N ASP A 52 3.35 -3.07 -15.20
CA ASP A 52 4.60 -3.24 -14.45
C ASP A 52 4.77 -4.67 -13.92
N TRP A 53 3.72 -5.51 -14.00
CA TRP A 53 3.78 -6.87 -13.52
C TRP A 53 4.30 -7.82 -14.60
N PRO A 54 5.27 -8.69 -14.27
CA PRO A 54 5.98 -9.52 -15.25
C PRO A 54 5.14 -10.66 -15.87
N VAL A 55 3.84 -10.72 -15.60
CA VAL A 55 2.98 -11.82 -16.03
C VAL A 55 1.64 -11.28 -16.52
N ASP A 56 1.54 -11.03 -17.83
CA ASP A 56 0.26 -10.98 -18.53
C ASP A 56 -0.04 -12.41 -19.00
N SER A 57 -0.40 -13.28 -18.06
CA SER A 57 -0.89 -14.62 -18.41
C SER A 57 -2.40 -14.51 -18.60
N PRO A 58 -2.92 -14.69 -19.82
CA PRO A 58 -4.36 -14.66 -20.05
C PRO A 58 -5.13 -15.73 -19.23
N ASP A 59 -4.43 -16.75 -18.73
CA ASP A 59 -4.97 -17.85 -17.93
C ASP A 59 -5.01 -17.58 -16.41
N LEU A 60 -4.46 -16.44 -15.94
CA LEU A 60 -4.54 -16.05 -14.53
C LEU A 60 -6.00 -15.75 -14.18
N HIS A 61 -6.56 -16.54 -13.25
CA HIS A 61 -7.90 -16.30 -12.70
C HIS A 61 -8.00 -14.85 -12.20
N ASP A 62 -9.12 -14.16 -12.45
CA ASP A 62 -9.26 -12.71 -12.21
C ASP A 62 -8.84 -12.25 -10.80
N LYS A 63 -9.10 -13.06 -9.76
CA LYS A 63 -8.64 -12.82 -8.38
C LYS A 63 -7.13 -12.70 -8.18
N TYR A 64 -6.33 -13.20 -9.13
CA TYR A 64 -4.87 -13.17 -9.13
C TYR A 64 -4.31 -12.23 -10.19
N LYS A 65 -5.17 -11.63 -11.03
CA LYS A 65 -4.72 -10.61 -11.97
C LYS A 65 -4.26 -9.40 -11.17
N PRO A 66 -3.03 -8.91 -11.40
CA PRO A 66 -2.52 -7.78 -10.66
C PRO A 66 -3.32 -6.52 -10.99
N GLY A 67 -3.69 -5.77 -9.95
CA GLY A 67 -4.29 -4.45 -10.10
C GLY A 67 -3.26 -3.32 -10.17
N THR A 68 -3.76 -2.09 -10.31
CA THR A 68 -2.98 -0.91 -9.97
C THR A 68 -2.85 -0.79 -8.45
N THR A 69 -1.66 -0.43 -7.99
CA THR A 69 -1.31 -0.35 -6.58
C THR A 69 -0.68 1.00 -6.27
N TRP A 70 -1.10 1.57 -5.14
CA TRP A 70 -0.55 2.79 -4.55
C TRP A 70 -0.22 2.50 -3.09
N GLU A 71 1.00 2.81 -2.67
CA GLU A 71 1.54 2.33 -1.40
C GLU A 71 2.29 3.43 -0.65
N LEU A 72 2.06 3.49 0.66
CA LEU A 72 2.87 4.20 1.64
C LEU A 72 3.67 3.18 2.43
N GLU A 73 4.98 3.32 2.45
CA GLU A 73 5.87 2.47 3.22
C GLU A 73 6.69 3.32 4.19
N THR A 74 6.98 2.78 5.39
CA THR A 74 7.85 3.42 6.39
C THR A 74 9.33 3.18 6.13
N GLY A 75 9.68 2.13 5.40
CA GLY A 75 11.06 1.67 5.22
C GLY A 75 11.52 0.79 6.40
N TYR A 76 12.61 0.04 6.19
CA TYR A 76 13.15 -0.84 7.21
C TYR A 76 13.94 -0.08 8.26
N GLU A 77 13.55 -0.23 9.51
CA GLU A 77 14.28 0.26 10.67
C GLU A 77 14.50 -0.87 11.67
N ASP A 78 15.64 -0.84 12.37
CA ASP A 78 15.88 -1.72 13.52
C ASP A 78 14.85 -1.38 14.60
N CYS A 79 13.98 -2.35 14.92
CA CYS A 79 12.89 -2.07 15.85
C CYS A 79 12.36 -3.35 16.50
N MET A 80 12.25 -3.36 17.83
CA MET A 80 11.57 -4.45 18.54
C MET A 80 10.04 -4.29 18.57
N SER A 81 9.50 -3.15 18.14
CA SER A 81 8.06 -2.87 18.22
C SER A 81 7.43 -2.56 16.87
N VAL A 82 6.59 -3.48 16.40
CA VAL A 82 5.72 -3.27 15.23
C VAL A 82 4.81 -2.05 15.42
N SER A 83 4.40 -1.74 16.66
CA SER A 83 3.49 -0.61 16.92
C SER A 83 4.11 0.73 16.49
N HIS A 84 5.42 0.88 16.65
CA HIS A 84 6.12 2.11 16.26
C HIS A 84 6.04 2.38 14.75
N GLN A 85 6.21 1.34 13.93
CA GLN A 85 6.07 1.46 12.48
C GLN A 85 4.60 1.68 12.06
N LEU A 86 3.65 1.05 12.75
CA LEU A 86 2.22 1.25 12.48
C LEU A 86 1.80 2.69 12.79
N GLU A 87 2.27 3.28 13.89
CA GLU A 87 1.98 4.67 14.27
C GLU A 87 2.39 5.65 13.16
N LYS A 88 3.58 5.46 12.56
CA LYS A 88 4.05 6.29 11.43
C LYS A 88 3.09 6.26 10.24
N ILE A 89 2.50 5.10 9.93
CA ILE A 89 1.48 4.98 8.88
C ILE A 89 0.18 5.66 9.31
N ILE A 90 -0.27 5.41 10.53
CA ILE A 90 -1.52 5.99 11.07
C ILE A 90 -1.45 7.52 11.07
N GLU A 91 -0.35 8.11 11.52
CA GLU A 91 -0.14 9.57 11.53
C GLU A 91 -0.30 10.19 10.13
N ARG A 92 0.14 9.49 9.08
CA ARG A 92 -0.02 9.94 7.69
C ARG A 92 -1.46 9.82 7.19
N LEU A 93 -2.23 8.87 7.72
CA LEU A 93 -3.60 8.55 7.29
C LEU A 93 -4.69 9.21 8.14
N ILE A 94 -4.36 9.74 9.32
CA ILE A 94 -5.28 10.43 10.21
C ILE A 94 -6.06 11.51 9.45
N GLY A 95 -7.38 11.49 9.61
CA GLY A 95 -8.30 12.44 8.98
C GLY A 95 -8.60 12.15 7.51
N LYS A 96 -8.11 11.05 6.94
CA LYS A 96 -8.34 10.64 5.55
C LYS A 96 -9.24 9.41 5.43
N GLU A 97 -9.78 8.92 6.55
CA GLU A 97 -10.51 7.65 6.66
C GLU A 97 -11.77 7.67 5.79
N ALA A 98 -12.54 8.76 5.82
CA ALA A 98 -13.74 8.91 5.01
C ALA A 98 -13.44 8.87 3.51
N THR A 99 -12.37 9.55 3.09
CA THR A 99 -11.92 9.57 1.69
C THR A 99 -11.43 8.20 1.25
N ILE A 100 -10.64 7.50 2.07
CA ILE A 100 -10.20 6.13 1.80
C ILE A 100 -11.41 5.20 1.67
N ASN A 101 -12.36 5.27 2.59
CA ASN A 101 -13.57 4.46 2.53
C ASN A 101 -14.43 4.74 1.30
N GLN A 102 -14.48 5.99 0.82
CA GLN A 102 -15.14 6.34 -0.42
C GLN A 102 -14.39 5.75 -1.63
N LEU A 103 -13.06 5.88 -1.65
CA LEU A 103 -12.20 5.27 -2.65
C LEU A 103 -12.32 3.75 -2.71
N CYS A 104 -12.80 3.07 -1.67
CA CYS A 104 -13.03 1.62 -1.69
C CYS A 104 -14.42 1.20 -2.19
N LYS A 105 -15.35 2.16 -2.32
CA LYS A 105 -16.76 1.91 -2.69
C LYS A 105 -17.11 2.35 -4.10
N GLU A 106 -16.40 3.32 -4.64
CA GLU A 106 -16.54 3.78 -6.04
C GLU A 106 -16.20 2.66 -7.02
#